data_AF-A0A7D5XEM3-F1
#
_entry.id   AF-A0A7D5XEM3-F1
#
_cell.length_a   1.000
_cell.length_b   1.000
_cell.length_c   1.000
_cell.angle_alpha   90.00
_cell.angle_beta   90.00
_cell.angle_gamma   90.00
#
_symmetry.space_group_name_H-M   'P 1'
#
loop_
_entity.id
_entity.type
_entity.pdbx_description
1 polymer ?
#
loop_
_entity_poly.entity_id
_entity_poly.type
_entity_poly.pdbx_seq_one_letter_code
_entity_poly.pdbx_strand_id
1 'polypeptide(L)'
;MSNIIDVIYGVMLILTIALTMVIVLLVLNQLSAESSVQSTFTSEQLQPITYAQNAIGLFDYMLVFIMVMYCIAAFITAYYVRTHPVFFVVMLVLQLVVIAVSALISNVWTQIASDPVFLPVTNTLTFTPLILHNLPIIVLVMSSAIAMISYSTPGNPYEQYRE
;
A
#
# COMPACT_ATOMS: atom_id res chain seq x y z
N MET A 1 -11.19 12.28 -13.72
CA MET A 1 -11.65 11.78 -12.40
C MET A 1 -11.19 10.35 -12.10
N SER A 2 -10.93 9.48 -13.09
CA SER A 2 -10.42 8.11 -12.86
C SER A 2 -9.22 8.05 -11.90
N ASN A 3 -8.20 8.89 -12.13
CA ASN A 3 -6.91 8.81 -11.44
C ASN A 3 -6.96 8.95 -9.90
N ILE A 4 -7.94 9.63 -9.32
CA ILE A 4 -7.97 9.89 -7.86
C ILE A 4 -8.63 8.75 -7.12
N ILE A 5 -9.70 8.21 -7.70
CA ILE A 5 -10.37 7.02 -7.22
C ILE A 5 -9.38 5.85 -7.22
N ASP A 6 -8.53 5.77 -8.26
CA ASP A 6 -7.48 4.75 -8.37
C ASP A 6 -6.48 4.83 -7.21
N VAL A 7 -6.10 6.03 -6.76
CA VAL A 7 -5.20 6.22 -5.60
C VAL A 7 -5.86 5.79 -4.30
N ILE A 8 -7.14 6.11 -4.10
CA ILE A 8 -7.88 5.67 -2.92
C ILE A 8 -7.97 4.14 -2.88
N TYR A 9 -8.30 3.50 -4.01
CA TYR A 9 -8.33 2.04 -4.07
C TYR A 9 -6.95 1.42 -3.85
N GLY A 10 -5.89 2.00 -4.42
CA GLY A 10 -4.52 1.53 -4.20
C GLY A 10 -4.14 1.56 -2.72
N VAL A 11 -4.44 2.67 -2.04
CA VAL A 11 -4.20 2.83 -0.60
C VAL A 11 -5.00 1.81 0.23
N MET A 12 -6.30 1.63 -0.07
CA MET A 12 -7.14 0.64 0.62
C MET A 12 -6.69 -0.81 0.40
N LEU A 13 -6.22 -1.11 -0.81
CA LEU A 13 -5.68 -2.43 -1.16
C LEU A 13 -4.40 -2.73 -0.38
N ILE A 14 -3.47 -1.77 -0.29
CA ILE A 14 -2.24 -1.93 0.50
C ILE A 14 -2.55 -2.20 1.96
N LEU A 15 -3.49 -1.45 2.55
CA LEU A 15 -3.92 -1.69 3.93
C LEU A 15 -4.51 -3.09 4.11
N THR A 16 -5.38 -3.51 3.20
CA THR A 16 -6.04 -4.83 3.28
C THR A 16 -5.02 -5.97 3.22
N ILE A 17 -4.02 -5.86 2.34
CA ILE A 17 -2.93 -6.84 2.23
C ILE A 17 -2.13 -6.87 3.55
N ALA A 18 -1.73 -5.71 4.06
CA ALA A 18 -0.96 -5.62 5.29
C ALA A 18 -1.71 -6.21 6.51
N LEU A 19 -3.00 -5.90 6.66
CA LEU A 19 -3.83 -6.46 7.73
C LEU A 19 -3.97 -7.98 7.61
N THR A 20 -4.19 -8.47 6.39
CA THR A 20 -4.28 -9.91 6.13
C THR A 20 -2.97 -10.61 6.53
N MET A 21 -1.82 -10.03 6.17
CA MET A 21 -0.50 -10.57 6.55
C MET A 21 -0.32 -10.63 8.07
N VAL A 22 -0.65 -9.54 8.78
CA VAL A 22 -0.54 -9.48 10.25
C VAL A 22 -1.43 -10.54 10.91
N ILE A 23 -2.68 -10.68 10.44
CA ILE A 23 -3.61 -11.69 10.98
C ILE A 23 -3.08 -13.10 10.75
N VAL A 24 -2.62 -13.41 9.53
CA VAL A 24 -2.08 -14.74 9.21
C VAL A 24 -0.84 -15.06 10.06
N LEU A 25 0.09 -14.10 10.20
CA LEU A 25 1.26 -14.29 11.06
C LEU A 25 0.88 -14.49 12.53
N LEU A 26 -0.12 -13.75 13.03
CA LEU A 26 -0.59 -13.91 14.40
C LEU A 26 -1.11 -15.34 14.62
N VAL A 27 -1.96 -15.84 13.71
CA VAL A 27 -2.50 -17.19 13.79
C VAL A 27 -1.38 -18.23 13.73
N LEU A 28 -0.42 -18.10 12.81
CA LEU A 28 0.70 -19.04 12.68
C LEU A 28 1.61 -19.02 13.93
N ASN A 29 1.84 -17.86 14.52
CA ASN A 29 2.63 -17.74 15.74
C ASN A 29 1.92 -18.36 16.94
N GLN A 30 0.59 -18.16 17.06
CA GLN A 30 -0.20 -18.82 18.10
C GLN A 30 -0.20 -20.34 17.94
N LEU A 31 -0.39 -20.85 16.72
CA LEU A 31 -0.32 -22.29 16.44
C LEU A 31 1.06 -22.88 16.76
N SER A 32 2.13 -22.14 16.46
CA SER A 32 3.51 -22.59 16.73
C SER A 32 3.85 -22.58 18.22
N ALA A 33 3.29 -21.64 18.99
CA ALA A 33 3.55 -21.49 20.42
C ALA A 33 2.74 -22.46 21.29
N GLU A 34 1.63 -23.00 20.78
CA GLU A 34 0.73 -23.85 21.55
C GLU A 34 1.33 -25.25 21.78
N SER A 35 1.51 -25.62 23.05
CA SER A 35 2.16 -26.88 23.44
C SER A 35 1.37 -28.12 23.02
N SER A 36 0.03 -28.03 22.99
CA SER A 36 -0.83 -29.11 22.52
C SER A 36 -0.58 -29.43 21.04
N VAL A 37 -0.38 -28.41 20.19
CA VAL A 37 -0.01 -28.57 18.78
C VAL A 37 1.36 -29.23 18.66
N GLN A 38 2.36 -28.71 19.38
CA GLN A 38 3.73 -29.24 19.35
C GLN A 38 3.82 -30.70 19.81
N SER A 39 2.97 -31.12 20.76
CA SER A 39 2.96 -32.50 21.26
C SER A 39 2.18 -33.47 20.36
N THR A 40 1.29 -32.97 19.50
CA THR A 40 0.40 -33.80 18.66
C THR A 40 1.04 -34.11 17.31
N PHE A 41 1.80 -33.16 16.75
CA PHE A 41 2.37 -33.29 15.40
C PHE A 41 3.85 -33.64 15.43
N THR A 42 4.30 -34.42 14.45
CA THR A 42 5.74 -34.69 14.28
C THR A 42 6.46 -33.47 13.70
N SER A 43 7.79 -33.44 13.83
CA SER A 43 8.62 -32.37 13.26
C SER A 43 8.44 -32.22 11.74
N GLU A 44 8.17 -33.32 11.03
CA GLU A 44 7.89 -33.31 9.59
C GLU A 44 6.52 -32.68 9.27
N GLN A 45 5.53 -32.88 10.14
CA GLN A 45 4.19 -32.31 9.99
C GLN A 45 4.14 -30.81 10.33
N LEU A 46 5.11 -30.31 11.10
CA LEU A 46 5.24 -28.89 11.44
C LEU A 46 6.02 -28.09 10.39
N GLN A 47 6.75 -28.73 9.48
CA GLN A 47 7.48 -28.07 8.39
C GLN A 47 6.63 -27.06 7.59
N PRO A 48 5.37 -27.35 7.19
CA PRO A 48 4.54 -26.40 6.46
C PRO A 48 4.31 -25.08 7.21
N ILE A 49 4.25 -25.11 8.54
CA ILE A 49 4.07 -23.90 9.36
C ILE A 49 5.31 -23.01 9.25
N THR A 50 6.50 -23.59 9.36
CA THR A 50 7.76 -22.86 9.19
C THR A 50 7.91 -22.30 7.77
N TYR A 51 7.53 -23.07 6.74
CA TYR A 51 7.49 -22.56 5.36
C TYR A 51 6.52 -21.39 5.20
N ALA A 52 5.33 -21.47 5.80
CA ALA A 52 4.35 -20.39 5.75
C ALA A 52 4.86 -19.12 6.43
N GLN A 53 5.51 -19.22 7.60
CA GLN A 53 6.14 -18.08 8.28
C GLN A 53 7.20 -17.41 7.39
N ASN A 54 8.08 -18.20 6.77
CA ASN A 54 9.11 -17.70 5.86
C ASN A 54 8.50 -17.06 4.60
N ALA A 55 7.43 -17.64 4.05
CA ALA A 55 6.73 -17.09 2.89
C ALA A 55 6.12 -15.72 3.19
N ILE A 56 5.61 -15.48 4.41
CA ILE A 56 5.08 -14.17 4.77
C ILE A 56 6.18 -13.11 4.86
N GLY A 57 7.38 -13.50 5.27
CA GLY A 57 8.56 -12.64 5.14
C GLY A 57 8.75 -12.16 3.69
N LEU A 58 8.59 -13.03 2.69
CA LEU A 58 8.64 -12.64 1.28
C LEU A 58 7.51 -11.69 0.88
N PHE A 59 6.30 -11.86 1.43
CA PHE A 59 5.18 -10.96 1.16
C PHE A 59 5.45 -9.51 1.64
N ASP A 60 6.25 -9.33 2.70
CA ASP A 60 6.68 -7.99 3.16
C ASP A 60 7.51 -7.27 2.08
N TYR A 61 8.44 -7.98 1.43
CA TYR A 61 9.19 -7.45 0.30
C TYR A 61 8.32 -7.27 -0.95
N MET A 62 7.38 -8.18 -1.21
CA MET A 62 6.45 -8.05 -2.33
C MET A 62 5.57 -6.81 -2.21
N LEU A 63 5.21 -6.40 -0.99
CA LEU A 63 4.41 -5.18 -0.78
C LEU A 63 5.17 -3.93 -1.26
N VAL A 64 6.48 -3.85 -1.01
CA VAL A 64 7.34 -2.78 -1.57
C VAL A 64 7.33 -2.83 -3.10
N PHE A 65 7.50 -4.02 -3.67
CA PHE A 65 7.51 -4.20 -5.12
C PHE A 65 6.18 -3.77 -5.76
N ILE A 66 5.05 -4.19 -5.18
CA ILE A 66 3.70 -3.80 -5.62
C ILE A 66 3.54 -2.28 -5.53
N MET A 67 3.99 -1.65 -4.44
CA MET A 67 3.91 -0.21 -4.27
C MET A 67 4.70 0.53 -5.36
N VAL A 68 5.94 0.11 -5.64
CA VAL A 68 6.76 0.70 -6.71
C VAL A 68 6.13 0.50 -8.08
N MET A 69 5.65 -0.71 -8.39
CA MET A 69 4.98 -0.99 -9.67
C MET A 69 3.70 -0.16 -9.83
N TYR A 70 2.94 0.03 -8.75
CA TYR A 70 1.77 0.89 -8.72
C TYR A 70 2.14 2.36 -9.00
N CYS A 71 3.23 2.87 -8.40
CA CYS A 71 3.74 4.23 -8.69
C CYS A 71 4.07 4.40 -10.18
N ILE A 72 4.80 3.44 -10.76
CA ILE A 72 5.21 3.46 -12.17
C ILE A 72 3.96 3.44 -13.06
N ALA A 73 3.01 2.55 -12.80
CA ALA A 73 1.76 2.49 -13.54
C ALA A 73 0.96 3.80 -13.46
N ALA A 74 0.91 4.43 -12.28
CA ALA A 74 0.25 5.71 -12.08
C ALA A 74 0.93 6.84 -12.86
N PHE A 75 2.27 6.88 -12.92
CA PHE A 75 3.01 7.87 -13.71
C PHE A 75 2.80 7.69 -15.22
N ILE A 76 2.81 6.46 -15.71
CA ILE A 76 2.53 6.16 -17.12
C ILE A 76 1.12 6.64 -17.46
N THR A 77 0.14 6.31 -16.62
CA THR A 77 -1.26 6.75 -16.81
C THR A 77 -1.38 8.28 -16.79
N ALA A 78 -0.71 8.93 -15.84
CA ALA A 78 -0.70 10.39 -15.69
C ALA A 78 -0.18 11.10 -16.95
N TYR A 79 0.80 10.52 -17.64
CA TYR A 79 1.38 11.05 -18.86
C TYR A 79 0.41 11.01 -20.05
N TYR A 80 -0.40 9.97 -20.16
CA TYR A 80 -1.36 9.81 -21.26
C TYR A 80 -2.68 10.57 -21.06
N VAL A 81 -3.01 10.95 -19.82
CA VAL A 81 -4.26 11.66 -19.51
C VAL A 81 -4.10 13.16 -19.75
N ARG A 82 -4.68 13.64 -20.86
CA ARG A 82 -4.76 15.08 -21.15
C ARG A 82 -5.74 15.76 -20.20
N THR A 83 -5.25 16.72 -19.42
CA THR A 83 -6.05 17.38 -18.38
C THR A 83 -6.21 18.87 -18.68
N HIS A 84 -7.44 19.39 -18.58
CA HIS A 84 -7.69 20.82 -18.74
C HIS A 84 -7.19 21.60 -17.50
N PRO A 85 -6.52 22.77 -17.64
CA PRO A 85 -5.97 23.54 -16.51
C PRO A 85 -6.99 23.87 -15.42
N VAL A 86 -8.26 24.08 -15.80
CA VAL A 86 -9.37 24.36 -14.87
C VAL A 86 -9.54 23.24 -13.82
N PHE A 87 -9.20 21.98 -14.14
CA PHE A 87 -9.30 20.88 -13.19
C PHE A 87 -8.19 20.86 -12.14
N PHE A 88 -7.17 21.74 -12.23
CA PHE A 88 -6.04 21.74 -11.30
C PHE A 88 -6.48 22.02 -9.86
N VAL A 89 -7.38 23.00 -9.67
CA VAL A 89 -7.91 23.34 -8.34
C VAL A 89 -8.70 22.16 -7.75
N VAL A 90 -9.50 21.49 -8.58
CA VAL A 90 -10.26 20.30 -8.16
C VAL A 90 -9.32 19.17 -7.77
N MET A 91 -8.24 18.97 -8.54
CA MET A 91 -7.22 17.97 -8.23
C MET A 91 -6.52 18.25 -6.90
N LEU A 92 -6.16 19.51 -6.62
CA LEU A 92 -5.53 19.87 -5.34
C LEU A 92 -6.46 19.61 -4.14
N VAL A 93 -7.74 19.95 -4.24
CA VAL A 93 -8.71 19.67 -3.17
C VAL A 93 -8.83 18.17 -2.94
N LEU A 94 -8.93 17.38 -4.01
CA LEU A 94 -9.01 15.93 -3.89
C LEU A 94 -7.71 15.32 -3.35
N GLN A 95 -6.55 15.87 -3.72
CA GLN A 95 -5.26 15.45 -3.17
C GLN A 95 -5.23 15.62 -1.64
N LEU A 96 -5.74 16.73 -1.11
CA LEU A 96 -5.85 16.93 0.34
C LEU A 96 -6.72 15.88 1.01
N VAL A 97 -7.84 15.49 0.38
CA VAL A 97 -8.72 14.42 0.89
C VAL A 97 -7.97 13.09 0.94
N VAL A 98 -7.24 12.72 -0.13
CA VAL A 98 -6.49 11.46 -0.16
C VAL A 98 -5.39 11.45 0.90
N ILE A 99 -4.69 12.57 1.09
CA ILE A 99 -3.69 12.70 2.16
C ILE A 99 -4.34 12.52 3.54
N ALA A 100 -5.50 13.14 3.78
CA ALA A 100 -6.23 12.97 5.04
C ALA A 100 -6.63 11.50 5.28
N VAL A 101 -7.12 10.80 4.25
CA VAL A 101 -7.45 9.37 4.32
C VAL A 101 -6.21 8.53 4.64
N SER A 102 -5.07 8.81 3.98
CA SER A 102 -3.83 8.09 4.25
C SER A 102 -3.30 8.31 5.67
N ALA A 103 -3.53 9.49 6.26
CA ALA A 103 -3.19 9.77 7.65
C ALA A 103 -4.06 8.98 8.62
N LEU A 104 -5.36 8.85 8.35
CA LEU A 104 -6.25 7.98 9.13
C LEU A 104 -5.76 6.53 9.09
N ILE A 105 -5.36 6.04 7.91
CA ILE A 105 -4.85 4.67 7.75
C ILE A 105 -3.53 4.48 8.50
N SER A 106 -2.61 5.43 8.40
CA SER A 106 -1.37 5.41 9.18
C SER A 106 -1.66 5.33 10.68
N ASN A 107 -2.64 6.09 11.18
CA ASN A 107 -3.03 6.06 12.59
C ASN A 107 -3.64 4.70 12.99
N VAL A 108 -4.48 4.12 12.13
CA VAL A 108 -5.04 2.77 12.37
C VAL A 108 -3.92 1.73 12.44
N TRP A 109 -2.95 1.80 11.52
CA TRP A 109 -1.78 0.93 11.57
C TRP A 109 -0.98 1.11 12.87
N THR A 110 -0.70 2.35 13.27
CA THR A 110 0.03 2.62 14.52
C THR A 110 -0.69 2.04 15.74
N GLN A 111 -2.01 2.15 15.81
CA GLN A 111 -2.79 1.54 16.90
C GLN A 111 -2.63 0.02 16.92
N ILE A 112 -2.76 -0.64 15.76
CA ILE A 112 -2.60 -2.10 15.63
C ILE A 112 -1.18 -2.53 15.99
N ALA A 113 -0.16 -1.85 15.46
CA ALA A 113 1.24 -2.19 15.72
C ALA A 113 1.65 -1.95 17.19
N SER A 114 0.98 -1.04 17.89
CA SER A 114 1.21 -0.78 19.31
C SER A 114 0.48 -1.73 20.25
N ASP A 115 -0.50 -2.49 19.76
CA ASP A 115 -1.25 -3.44 20.58
C ASP A 115 -0.34 -4.63 20.96
N PRO A 116 -0.26 -4.99 22.25
CA PRO A 116 0.58 -6.10 22.72
C PRO A 116 0.31 -7.45 22.02
N VAL A 117 -0.90 -7.67 21.51
CA VAL A 117 -1.28 -8.89 20.78
C VAL A 117 -0.57 -8.95 19.43
N PHE A 118 -0.48 -7.83 18.73
CA PHE A 118 0.08 -7.76 17.37
C PHE A 118 1.55 -7.34 17.34
N LEU A 119 2.08 -6.78 18.43
CA LEU A 119 3.46 -6.30 18.54
C LEU A 119 4.52 -7.35 18.15
N PRO A 120 4.44 -8.63 18.59
CA PRO A 120 5.46 -9.62 18.22
C PRO A 120 5.50 -9.90 16.72
N VAL A 121 4.35 -9.81 16.06
CA VAL A 121 4.19 -10.05 14.62
C VAL A 121 4.63 -8.83 13.81
N THR A 122 4.20 -7.65 14.21
CA THR A 122 4.52 -6.42 13.46
C THR A 122 6.01 -6.09 13.51
N ASN A 123 6.71 -6.49 14.59
CA ASN A 123 8.17 -6.35 14.70
C ASN A 123 8.97 -7.28 13.77
N THR A 124 8.37 -8.33 13.20
CA THR A 124 9.08 -9.18 12.22
C THR A 124 9.01 -8.62 10.81
N LEU A 125 8.09 -7.69 10.54
CA LEU A 125 7.96 -7.01 9.25
C LEU A 125 8.94 -5.83 9.18
N THR A 126 9.73 -5.77 8.12
CA THR A 126 10.75 -4.73 7.94
C THR A 126 10.19 -3.54 7.18
N PHE A 127 9.44 -3.78 6.10
CA PHE A 127 9.03 -2.73 5.16
C PHE A 127 7.58 -2.29 5.33
N THR A 128 6.67 -3.20 5.63
CA THR A 128 5.25 -2.89 5.88
C THR A 128 5.07 -1.75 6.88
N PRO A 129 5.70 -1.77 8.09
CA PRO A 129 5.55 -0.66 9.03
C PRO A 129 6.15 0.65 8.51
N LEU A 130 7.25 0.59 7.76
CA LEU A 130 7.87 1.78 7.16
C LEU A 130 6.93 2.42 6.13
N ILE A 131 6.28 1.63 5.28
CA ILE A 131 5.34 2.12 4.27
C ILE A 131 4.09 2.68 4.93
N LEU A 132 3.47 1.96 5.87
CA LEU A 132 2.20 2.38 6.46
C LEU A 132 2.33 3.58 7.38
N HIS A 133 3.44 3.70 8.13
CA HIS A 133 3.70 4.89 8.96
C HIS A 133 3.96 6.12 8.09
N ASN A 134 4.69 5.97 6.98
CA ASN A 134 5.02 7.07 6.09
C ASN A 134 4.01 7.23 4.94
N LEU A 135 2.89 6.52 4.98
CA LEU A 135 1.89 6.49 3.92
C LEU A 135 1.44 7.90 3.51
N PRO A 136 1.19 8.86 4.43
CA PRO A 136 0.76 10.20 4.04
C PRO A 136 1.81 10.97 3.25
N ILE A 137 3.08 10.79 3.61
CA ILE A 137 4.20 11.43 2.92
C ILE A 137 4.38 10.79 1.54
N ILE A 138 4.31 9.46 1.45
CA ILE A 138 4.42 8.74 0.18
C ILE A 138 3.30 9.17 -0.78
N VAL A 139 2.05 9.20 -0.30
CA VAL A 139 0.89 9.65 -1.06
C VAL A 139 1.03 11.10 -1.50
N LEU A 140 1.49 12.00 -0.62
CA LEU A 140 1.75 13.41 -0.95
C LEU A 140 2.77 13.54 -2.08
N VAL A 141 3.91 12.86 -1.98
CA VAL A 141 4.98 12.93 -3.00
C VAL A 141 4.49 12.36 -4.33
N MET A 142 3.84 11.20 -4.30
CA MET A 142 3.31 10.56 -5.51
C MET A 142 2.24 11.40 -6.20
N SER A 143 1.24 11.87 -5.45
CA SER A 143 0.12 12.66 -6.00
C SER A 143 0.61 13.99 -6.57
N SER A 144 1.57 14.64 -5.93
CA SER A 144 2.22 15.83 -6.46
C SER A 144 3.00 15.56 -7.75
N ALA A 145 3.76 14.45 -7.81
CA ALA A 145 4.47 14.07 -9.04
C ALA A 145 3.51 13.77 -10.19
N ILE A 146 2.41 13.05 -9.91
CA ILE A 146 1.34 12.79 -10.88
C ILE A 146 0.72 14.10 -11.38
N ALA A 147 0.43 15.05 -10.49
CA ALA A 147 -0.08 16.35 -10.87
C ALA A 147 0.90 17.07 -11.82
N MET A 148 2.19 17.14 -11.46
CA MET A 148 3.21 17.77 -12.31
C MET A 148 3.26 17.14 -13.70
N ILE A 149 3.27 15.81 -13.79
CA ILE A 149 3.30 15.09 -15.08
C ILE A 149 2.05 15.42 -15.90
N SER A 150 0.86 15.29 -15.32
CA SER A 150 -0.41 15.51 -16.05
C SER A 150 -0.61 16.93 -16.57
N TYR A 151 -0.01 17.94 -15.93
CA TYR A 151 -0.07 19.33 -16.39
C TYR A 151 1.15 19.77 -17.20
N SER A 152 2.21 18.96 -17.28
CA SER A 152 3.41 19.26 -18.07
C SER A 152 3.24 19.00 -19.57
N THR A 153 2.35 18.08 -19.95
CA THR A 153 2.13 17.71 -21.36
C THR A 153 1.26 18.77 -22.05
N PRO A 154 1.79 19.58 -22.98
CA PRO A 154 1.00 20.58 -23.69
C PRO A 154 -0.04 19.88 -24.58
N GLY A 155 -1.29 20.35 -24.58
CA GLY A 155 -2.28 19.90 -25.55
C GLY A 155 -1.77 20.18 -26.97
N ASN A 156 -1.69 19.16 -27.82
CA ASN A 156 -1.13 19.28 -29.17
C ASN A 156 -1.88 20.36 -29.96
N PRO A 157 -1.27 21.52 -30.28
CA PRO A 157 -1.96 22.62 -30.96
C PRO A 157 -2.37 22.24 -32.39
N TYR A 158 -1.79 21.19 -32.97
CA TYR A 158 -2.07 20.76 -34.35
C TYR A 158 -3.37 19.96 -34.49
N GLU A 159 -4.00 19.50 -33.41
CA GLU A 159 -5.33 18.89 -33.49
C GLU A 159 -6.44 19.91 -33.77
N GLN A 160 -6.20 21.21 -33.51
CA GLN A 160 -7.18 22.27 -33.81
C GLN A 160 -7.31 22.59 -35.31
N TYR A 161 -6.41 22.06 -36.15
CA TYR A 161 -6.37 22.33 -37.60
C TYR A 161 -6.78 21.12 -38.45
N ARG A 162 -7.36 20.07 -37.83
CA ARG A 162 -7.72 18.81 -38.49
C ARG A 162 -9.22 18.62 -38.77
N GLU A 163 -10.01 19.69 -38.63
CA GLU A 163 -11.43 19.73 -39.05
C GLU A 163 -11.59 20.25 -40.48
#